data_AF-A0A2S9K6U8-F1
#
_entry.id   AF-A0A2S9K6U8-F1
#
_cell.length_a   1.000
_cell.length_b   1.000
_cell.length_c   1.000
_cell.angle_alpha   90.00
_cell.angle_beta   90.00
_cell.angle_gamma   90.00
#
_symmetry.space_group_name_H-M   'P 1'
#
loop_
_entity.id
_entity.type
_entity.pdbx_description
1 polymer ?
#
loop_
_entity_poly.entity_id
_entity_poly.type
_entity_poly.pdbx_seq_one_letter_code
_entity_poly.pdbx_strand_id
1 'polypeptide(L)'
;MTWPEAARAHGSVAGIGEFYNGILHPMMAPAHLLGLLGLALWLGQGALQSQRQALIGLLLGLIAGALSARLAGDPDTDAWLYLLAAAGAAGAAIGSKGPALLRSLLALLLGLAIGLGSGAPSLSGVPRFAAFAGAVSGACLLLSVLAVGVEELVVRRRQVWALHACRILSAWVIAIALLLLAYAWR
;
A
#
# COMPACT_ATOMS: atom_id res chain seq x y z
N MET A 1 24.67 -14.74 27.34
CA MET A 1 23.39 -14.05 27.08
C MET A 1 23.60 -13.07 25.93
N THR A 2 23.32 -13.50 24.70
CA THR A 2 23.28 -12.63 23.53
C THR A 2 21.86 -12.13 23.38
N TRP A 3 21.57 -10.97 23.94
CA TRP A 3 20.33 -10.27 23.59
C TRP A 3 20.36 -9.99 22.08
N PRO A 4 19.30 -10.27 21.32
CA PRO A 4 19.25 -9.86 19.93
C PRO A 4 19.37 -8.35 19.90
N GLU A 5 20.36 -7.83 19.17
CA GLU A 5 20.42 -6.40 18.88
C GLU A 5 19.09 -5.98 18.25
N ALA A 6 18.61 -4.77 18.57
CA ALA A 6 17.42 -4.23 17.96
C ALA A 6 17.55 -4.35 16.44
N ALA A 7 16.72 -5.19 15.83
CA ALA A 7 16.72 -5.36 14.38
C ALA A 7 16.51 -3.99 13.77
N ARG A 8 17.55 -3.44 13.13
CA ARG A 8 17.43 -2.21 12.33
C ARG A 8 16.66 -2.54 11.06
N ALA A 9 15.38 -2.89 11.20
CA ALA A 9 14.45 -3.24 10.13
C ALA A 9 13.93 -2.01 9.36
N HIS A 10 14.41 -0.81 9.71
CA HIS A 10 14.08 0.44 9.04
C HIS A 10 15.00 0.51 7.82
N GLY A 11 14.57 -0.13 6.72
CA GLY A 11 15.32 -0.33 5.48
C GLY A 11 15.61 0.97 4.73
N SER A 12 16.49 1.81 5.26
CA SER A 12 17.14 2.87 4.49
C SER A 12 18.37 2.28 3.81
N VAL A 13 18.43 2.36 2.48
CA VAL A 13 19.65 2.08 1.74
C VAL A 13 20.60 3.26 1.96
N ALA A 14 21.75 2.98 2.57
CA ALA A 14 22.75 4.01 2.81
C ALA A 14 23.25 4.60 1.49
N GLY A 15 23.33 5.93 1.40
CA GLY A 15 23.94 6.64 0.28
C GLY A 15 23.03 7.01 -0.89
N ILE A 16 21.75 6.59 -0.93
CA ILE A 16 20.82 6.97 -2.01
C ILE A 16 20.00 8.24 -1.72
N GLY A 17 20.04 8.74 -0.49
CA GLY A 17 19.31 9.94 -0.05
C GLY A 17 17.84 9.68 0.34
N GLU A 18 17.28 10.62 1.12
CA GLU A 18 15.97 10.46 1.76
C GLU A 18 14.81 10.32 0.79
N PHE A 19 14.84 11.04 -0.34
CA PHE A 19 13.79 10.93 -1.36
C PHE A 19 13.71 9.53 -1.95
N TYR A 20 14.85 8.94 -2.33
CA TYR A 20 14.89 7.59 -2.91
C TYR A 20 14.60 6.51 -1.86
N ASN A 21 15.06 6.70 -0.62
CA ASN A 21 14.63 5.86 0.51
C ASN A 21 13.11 5.91 0.69
N GLY A 22 12.52 7.10 0.60
CA GLY A 22 11.08 7.30 0.59
C GLY A 22 10.40 6.50 -0.52
N ILE A 23 10.88 6.57 -1.76
CA ILE A 23 10.30 5.81 -2.89
C ILE A 23 10.26 4.31 -2.60
N LEU A 24 11.32 3.76 -2.02
CA LEU A 24 11.42 2.34 -1.72
C LEU A 24 10.64 1.92 -0.47
N HIS A 25 10.29 2.87 0.41
CA HIS A 25 9.67 2.56 1.69
C HIS A 25 8.37 1.71 1.57
N PRO A 26 7.41 2.02 0.67
CA PRO A 26 6.23 1.19 0.48
C PRO A 26 6.51 -0.21 -0.09
N MET A 27 7.68 -0.41 -0.71
CA MET A 27 8.10 -1.71 -1.27
C MET A 27 8.81 -2.59 -0.22
N MET A 28 9.48 -1.95 0.75
CA MET A 28 10.25 -2.63 1.79
C MET A 28 9.40 -2.98 3.01
N ALA A 29 8.37 -2.18 3.31
CA ALA A 29 7.43 -2.47 4.38
C ALA A 29 6.37 -3.49 3.90
N PRO A 30 6.31 -4.71 4.47
CA PRO A 30 5.37 -5.74 4.02
C PRO A 30 3.91 -5.31 4.06
N ALA A 31 3.51 -4.55 5.09
CA ALA A 31 2.16 -4.04 5.25
C ALA A 31 1.76 -3.09 4.11
N HIS A 32 2.64 -2.15 3.74
CA HIS A 32 2.44 -1.25 2.61
C HIS A 32 2.34 -2.01 1.29
N LEU A 33 3.27 -2.93 1.04
CA LEU A 33 3.32 -3.71 -0.20
C LEU A 33 2.06 -4.56 -0.38
N LEU A 34 1.63 -5.28 0.66
CA LEU A 34 0.42 -6.10 0.63
C LEU A 34 -0.84 -5.26 0.45
N GLY A 35 -0.94 -4.12 1.13
CA GLY A 35 -2.05 -3.19 1.00
C GLY A 35 -2.20 -2.66 -0.42
N LEU A 36 -1.09 -2.18 -1.00
CA LEU A 36 -1.06 -1.65 -2.37
C LEU A 36 -1.28 -2.76 -3.41
N LEU A 37 -0.71 -3.95 -3.21
CA LEU A 37 -0.93 -5.10 -4.10
C LEU A 37 -2.39 -5.57 -4.10
N GLY A 38 -2.99 -5.73 -2.91
CA GLY A 38 -4.39 -6.14 -2.78
C GLY A 38 -5.34 -5.16 -3.46
N LEU A 39 -5.13 -3.86 -3.27
CA LEU A 39 -5.92 -2.83 -3.93
C LEU A 39 -5.67 -2.80 -5.45
N ALA A 40 -4.41 -2.92 -5.90
CA ALA A 40 -4.04 -2.91 -7.32
C ALA A 40 -4.70 -4.06 -8.09
N LEU A 41 -4.70 -5.28 -7.51
CA LEU A 41 -5.36 -6.45 -8.09
C LEU A 41 -6.85 -6.22 -8.30
N TRP A 42 -7.51 -5.44 -7.43
CA TRP A 42 -8.93 -5.14 -7.57
C TRP A 42 -9.19 -4.01 -8.57
N LEU A 43 -8.39 -2.93 -8.49
CA LEU A 43 -8.49 -1.77 -9.38
C LEU A 43 -8.24 -2.15 -10.84
N GLY A 44 -7.26 -3.01 -11.10
CA GLY A 44 -6.90 -3.46 -12.44
C GLY A 44 -7.96 -4.30 -13.13
N GLN A 45 -8.91 -4.89 -12.39
CA GLN A 45 -10.05 -5.60 -12.98
C GLN A 45 -11.18 -4.65 -13.43
N GLY A 46 -11.04 -3.35 -13.15
CA GLY A 46 -12.01 -2.30 -13.47
C GLY A 46 -11.58 -1.38 -14.62
N ALA A 47 -12.33 -0.29 -14.80
CA ALA A 47 -12.03 0.73 -15.81
C ALA A 47 -11.01 1.75 -15.31
N LEU A 48 -10.20 2.31 -16.22
CA LEU A 48 -9.17 3.31 -15.91
C LEU A 48 -9.69 4.52 -15.10
N GLN A 49 -10.93 4.97 -15.36
CA GLN A 49 -11.56 6.06 -14.60
C GLN A 49 -11.64 5.76 -13.10
N SER A 50 -11.94 4.51 -12.72
CA SER A 50 -11.99 4.10 -11.31
C SER A 50 -10.61 4.03 -10.66
N GLN A 51 -9.57 3.72 -11.43
CA GLN A 51 -8.19 3.76 -10.95
C GLN A 51 -7.76 5.20 -10.65
N ARG A 52 -8.13 6.16 -11.51
CA ARG A 52 -7.85 7.58 -11.27
C ARG A 52 -8.51 8.09 -10.00
N GLN A 53 -9.77 7.72 -9.75
CA GLN A 53 -10.48 8.08 -8.53
C GLN A 53 -9.81 7.48 -7.28
N ALA A 54 -9.39 6.22 -7.36
CA ALA A 54 -8.65 5.58 -6.29
C ALA A 54 -7.28 6.21 -6.04
N LEU A 55 -6.53 6.61 -7.08
CA LEU A 55 -5.26 7.33 -6.93
C LEU A 55 -5.44 8.69 -6.25
N ILE A 56 -6.51 9.43 -6.58
CA ILE A 56 -6.86 10.66 -5.87
C ILE A 56 -7.17 10.35 -4.41
N GLY A 57 -7.96 9.30 -4.14
CA GLY A 57 -8.24 8.82 -2.79
C GLY A 57 -6.96 8.52 -2.00
N LEU A 58 -6.06 7.72 -2.59
CA LEU A 58 -4.76 7.38 -2.01
C LEU A 58 -3.94 8.63 -1.69
N LEU A 59 -3.82 9.56 -2.64
CA LEU A 59 -3.05 10.79 -2.46
C LEU A 59 -3.61 11.65 -1.31
N LEU A 60 -4.93 11.84 -1.28
CA LEU A 60 -5.59 12.56 -0.20
C LEU A 60 -5.39 11.87 1.15
N GLY A 61 -5.50 10.54 1.18
CA GLY A 61 -5.22 9.72 2.35
C GLY A 61 -3.79 9.91 2.84
N LEU A 62 -2.78 9.78 1.97
CA LEU A 62 -1.37 9.94 2.31
C LEU A 62 -1.07 11.31 2.93
N ILE A 63 -1.59 12.37 2.32
CA ILE A 63 -1.43 13.74 2.83
C ILE A 63 -2.11 13.88 4.19
N ALA A 64 -3.37 13.44 4.32
CA ALA A 64 -4.11 13.52 5.58
C ALA A 64 -3.44 12.71 6.69
N GLY A 65 -2.95 11.52 6.36
CA GLY A 65 -2.24 10.64 7.28
C GLY A 65 -0.93 11.26 7.76
N ALA A 66 -0.12 11.81 6.85
CA ALA A 66 1.14 12.45 7.24
C ALA A 66 0.95 13.73 8.07
N LEU A 67 -0.10 14.51 7.78
CA LEU A 67 -0.47 15.65 8.62
C LEU A 67 -0.91 15.20 10.01
N SER A 68 -1.67 14.10 10.09
CA SER A 68 -2.14 13.53 11.34
C SER A 68 -1.02 12.88 12.15
N ALA A 69 -0.01 12.29 11.50
CA ALA A 69 1.15 11.67 12.14
C ALA A 69 1.94 12.68 12.99
N ARG A 70 1.98 13.95 12.57
CA ARG A 70 2.61 15.04 13.34
C ARG A 70 1.94 15.28 14.69
N LEU A 71 0.66 14.96 14.81
CA LEU A 71 -0.12 15.12 16.03
C LEU A 71 -0.15 13.83 16.87
N ALA A 72 -0.18 12.68 16.21
CA ALA A 72 -0.42 11.37 16.82
C ALA A 72 0.83 10.64 17.31
N GLY A 73 2.05 11.09 16.96
CA GLY A 73 3.29 10.52 17.52
C GLY A 73 3.70 9.16 16.95
N ASP A 74 3.46 8.94 15.65
CA ASP A 74 3.86 7.73 14.89
C ASP A 74 3.14 6.44 15.36
N PRO A 75 1.81 6.34 15.14
CA PRO A 75 1.05 5.16 15.53
C PRO A 75 1.43 3.95 14.66
N ASP A 76 1.44 2.75 15.26
CA ASP A 76 1.52 1.50 14.51
C ASP A 76 0.24 1.30 13.68
N THR A 77 0.38 1.25 12.36
CA THR A 77 -0.72 1.09 11.41
C THR A 77 -0.73 -0.26 10.71
N ASP A 78 0.18 -1.18 11.04
CA ASP A 78 0.36 -2.45 10.33
C ASP A 78 -0.92 -3.30 10.34
N ALA A 79 -1.57 -3.44 11.49
CA ALA A 79 -2.83 -4.19 11.60
C ALA A 79 -3.92 -3.63 10.66
N TRP A 80 -4.04 -2.30 10.57
CA TRP A 80 -5.00 -1.67 9.67
C TRP A 80 -4.63 -1.91 8.21
N LEU A 81 -3.35 -1.82 7.86
CA LEU A 81 -2.84 -2.09 6.52
C LEU A 81 -3.09 -3.55 6.09
N TYR A 82 -2.89 -4.53 6.98
CA TYR A 82 -3.20 -5.93 6.69
C TYR A 82 -4.71 -6.15 6.50
N LEU A 83 -5.55 -5.52 7.33
CA LEU A 83 -7.01 -5.58 7.15
C LEU A 83 -7.45 -5.00 5.79
N LEU A 84 -6.89 -3.85 5.41
CA LEU A 84 -7.18 -3.20 4.13
C LEU A 84 -6.63 -4.02 2.94
N ALA A 85 -5.47 -4.66 3.09
CA ALA A 85 -4.92 -5.59 2.11
C ALA A 85 -5.86 -6.78 1.85
N ALA A 86 -6.35 -7.41 2.92
CA ALA A 86 -7.31 -8.51 2.84
C ALA A 86 -8.62 -8.06 2.19
N ALA A 87 -9.13 -6.87 2.52
CA ALA A 87 -10.34 -6.33 1.92
C ALA A 87 -10.19 -6.06 0.40
N GLY A 88 -9.08 -5.44 -0.01
CA GLY A 88 -8.78 -5.20 -1.43
C GLY A 88 -8.64 -6.49 -2.21
N ALA A 89 -7.86 -7.44 -1.67
CA ALA A 89 -7.66 -8.74 -2.29
C ALA A 89 -8.96 -9.58 -2.33
N ALA A 90 -9.84 -9.49 -1.33
CA ALA A 90 -11.15 -10.14 -1.38
C ALA A 90 -12.00 -9.60 -2.53
N GLY A 91 -12.01 -8.27 -2.74
CA GLY A 91 -12.67 -7.65 -3.89
C GLY A 91 -12.14 -8.19 -5.23
N ALA A 92 -10.82 -8.35 -5.34
CA ALA A 92 -10.17 -8.93 -6.50
C ALA A 92 -10.48 -10.43 -6.70
N ALA A 93 -10.54 -11.23 -5.63
CA ALA A 93 -10.80 -12.67 -5.68
C ALA A 93 -12.21 -13.00 -6.16
N ILE A 94 -13.20 -12.22 -5.73
CA ILE A 94 -14.61 -12.36 -6.15
C ILE A 94 -14.76 -12.09 -7.66
N GLY A 95 -13.86 -11.28 -8.24
CA GLY A 95 -13.95 -10.84 -9.64
C GLY A 95 -15.07 -9.82 -9.87
N SER A 96 -15.58 -9.20 -8.81
CA SER A 96 -16.55 -8.12 -8.90
C SER A 96 -15.82 -6.80 -9.13
N LYS A 97 -16.28 -6.00 -10.11
CA LYS A 97 -15.77 -4.63 -10.30
C LYS A 97 -16.04 -3.75 -9.08
N GLY A 98 -17.08 -4.06 -8.30
CA GLY A 98 -17.51 -3.30 -7.13
C GLY A 98 -17.88 -1.83 -7.42
N PRO A 99 -18.52 -1.14 -6.45
CA PRO A 99 -18.74 0.30 -6.55
C PRO A 99 -17.41 1.05 -6.63
N ALA A 100 -17.30 2.04 -7.52
CA ALA A 100 -16.11 2.89 -7.61
C ALA A 100 -15.84 3.65 -6.30
N LEU A 101 -16.91 4.05 -5.60
CA LEU A 101 -16.83 4.69 -4.29
C LEU A 101 -16.12 3.81 -3.25
N LEU A 102 -16.44 2.52 -3.19
CA LEU A 102 -15.83 1.59 -2.23
C LEU A 102 -14.32 1.43 -2.47
N ARG A 103 -13.91 1.28 -3.73
CA ARG A 103 -12.50 1.20 -4.10
C ARG A 103 -11.75 2.50 -3.81
N SER A 104 -12.39 3.64 -4.03
CA SER A 104 -11.81 4.96 -3.72
C SER A 104 -11.69 5.19 -2.21
N LEU A 105 -12.69 4.75 -1.43
CA LEU A 105 -12.65 4.81 0.02
C LEU A 105 -11.55 3.92 0.59
N LEU A 106 -11.40 2.69 0.09
CA LEU A 106 -10.30 1.82 0.49
C LEU A 106 -8.94 2.39 0.11
N ALA A 107 -8.81 3.00 -1.06
CA ALA A 107 -7.58 3.70 -1.43
C ALA A 107 -7.27 4.87 -0.48
N LEU A 108 -8.29 5.64 -0.09
CA LEU A 108 -8.14 6.72 0.88
C LEU A 108 -7.72 6.20 2.25
N LEU A 109 -8.37 5.17 2.77
CA LEU A 109 -8.02 4.56 4.07
C LEU A 109 -6.63 3.95 4.05
N LEU A 110 -6.26 3.30 2.93
CA LEU A 110 -4.93 2.76 2.73
C LEU A 110 -3.88 3.87 2.72
N GLY A 111 -4.12 4.94 1.95
CA GLY A 111 -3.24 6.11 1.92
C GLY A 111 -3.11 6.76 3.29
N LEU A 112 -4.21 6.87 4.03
CA LEU A 112 -4.22 7.41 5.38
C LEU A 112 -3.37 6.57 6.34
N ALA A 113 -3.51 5.24 6.31
CA ALA A 113 -2.72 4.33 7.14
C ALA A 113 -1.22 4.35 6.77
N ILE A 114 -0.89 4.39 5.48
CA ILE A 114 0.50 4.53 5.00
C ILE A 114 1.07 5.88 5.46
N GLY A 115 0.33 6.97 5.25
CA GLY A 115 0.77 8.31 5.61
C GLY A 115 0.97 8.50 7.11
N LEU A 116 0.11 7.88 7.92
CA LEU A 116 0.23 7.86 9.38
C LEU A 116 1.49 7.14 9.85
N GLY A 117 1.78 5.95 9.29
CA GLY A 117 2.95 5.14 9.65
C GLY A 117 4.26 5.56 8.97
N SER A 118 4.23 6.61 8.12
CA SER A 118 5.42 7.15 7.44
C SER A 118 6.04 8.33 8.22
N GLY A 119 5.82 8.42 9.53
CA GLY A 119 6.14 9.60 10.34
C GLY A 119 7.62 10.00 10.33
N ALA A 120 8.56 9.09 10.05
CA ALA A 120 10.02 9.30 10.06
C ALA A 120 10.47 10.27 11.18
N PRO A 121 10.22 9.94 12.47
CA PRO A 121 10.41 10.85 13.59
C PRO A 121 11.87 11.27 13.81
N SER A 122 12.84 10.48 13.33
CA SER A 122 14.26 10.80 13.34
C SER A 122 14.66 11.93 12.38
N LEU A 123 13.78 12.27 11.42
CA LEU A 123 14.02 13.31 10.42
C LEU A 123 13.22 14.58 10.74
N SER A 124 13.78 15.73 10.37
CA SER A 124 13.12 17.04 10.49
C SER A 124 13.39 17.92 9.26
N GLY A 125 12.56 18.94 9.03
CA GLY A 125 12.74 19.88 7.93
C GLY A 125 12.75 19.25 6.52
N VAL A 126 13.72 19.65 5.71
CA VAL A 126 13.87 19.24 4.30
C VAL A 126 14.05 17.73 4.12
N PRO A 127 14.94 17.03 4.87
CA PRO A 127 15.06 15.57 4.80
C PRO A 127 13.74 14.83 5.00
N ARG A 128 12.94 15.24 5.99
CA ARG A 128 11.63 14.63 6.27
C ARG A 128 10.64 14.85 5.13
N PHE A 129 10.63 16.07 4.57
CA PHE A 129 9.81 16.37 3.41
C PHE A 129 10.24 15.55 2.19
N ALA A 130 11.54 15.41 1.95
CA ALA A 130 12.07 14.59 0.86
C ALA A 130 11.68 13.11 1.01
N ALA A 131 11.84 12.53 2.21
CA ALA A 131 11.40 11.16 2.50
C ALA A 131 9.90 10.98 2.25
N PHE A 132 9.07 11.91 2.74
CA PHE A 132 7.62 11.85 2.53
C PHE A 132 7.24 11.99 1.06
N ALA A 133 7.81 12.97 0.33
CA ALA A 133 7.57 13.14 -1.10
C ALA A 133 7.95 11.87 -1.86
N GLY A 134 9.08 11.24 -1.50
CA GLY A 134 9.49 9.95 -2.00
C GLY A 134 8.46 8.86 -1.72
N ALA A 135 7.98 8.72 -0.49
CA ALA A 135 6.99 7.71 -0.10
C ALA A 135 5.66 7.89 -0.84
N VAL A 136 5.20 9.13 -1.01
CA VAL A 136 4.02 9.45 -1.82
C VAL A 136 4.23 9.04 -3.28
N SER A 137 5.38 9.40 -3.87
CA SER A 137 5.72 9.00 -5.24
C SER A 137 5.78 7.48 -5.38
N GLY A 138 6.46 6.78 -4.45
CA GLY A 138 6.60 5.33 -4.44
C GLY A 138 5.26 4.60 -4.35
N ALA A 139 4.40 5.01 -3.41
CA ALA A 139 3.08 4.40 -3.23
C ALA A 139 2.17 4.61 -4.45
N CYS A 140 2.14 5.83 -4.99
CA CYS A 140 1.35 6.16 -6.19
C CYS A 140 1.88 5.42 -7.43
N LEU A 141 3.20 5.38 -7.63
CA LEU A 141 3.84 4.66 -8.74
C LEU A 141 3.57 3.16 -8.66
N LEU A 142 3.79 2.56 -7.49
CA LEU A 142 3.56 1.13 -7.27
C LEU A 142 2.10 0.74 -7.53
N LEU A 143 1.14 1.48 -6.96
CA LEU A 143 -0.27 1.23 -7.20
C LEU A 143 -0.63 1.37 -8.69
N SER A 144 -0.16 2.43 -9.34
CA SER A 144 -0.45 2.72 -10.74
C SER A 144 0.10 1.64 -11.66
N VAL A 145 1.37 1.26 -11.49
CA VAL A 145 2.04 0.25 -12.32
C VAL A 145 1.37 -1.10 -12.16
N LEU A 146 1.08 -1.53 -10.94
CA LEU A 146 0.41 -2.80 -10.69
C LEU A 146 -1.02 -2.81 -11.23
N ALA A 147 -1.81 -1.76 -10.97
CA ALA A 147 -3.20 -1.70 -11.43
C ALA A 147 -3.31 -1.65 -12.95
N VAL A 148 -2.48 -0.84 -13.62
CA VAL A 148 -2.44 -0.77 -15.09
C VAL A 148 -1.95 -2.08 -15.69
N GLY A 149 -0.95 -2.74 -15.09
CA GLY A 149 -0.48 -4.05 -15.55
C GLY A 149 -1.57 -5.12 -15.49
N VAL A 150 -2.35 -5.14 -14.40
CA VAL A 150 -3.50 -6.04 -14.26
C VAL A 150 -4.61 -5.67 -15.26
N GLU A 151 -4.92 -4.39 -15.47
CA GLU A 151 -5.89 -3.94 -16.48
C GLU A 151 -5.50 -4.37 -17.90
N GLU A 152 -4.23 -4.18 -18.26
CA GLU A 152 -3.72 -4.54 -19.57
C GLU A 152 -3.92 -6.04 -19.83
N LEU A 153 -3.58 -6.89 -18.88
CA LEU A 153 -3.70 -8.35 -19.04
C LEU A 153 -5.16 -8.83 -18.97
N VAL A 154 -5.93 -8.36 -17.99
CA VAL A 154 -7.28 -8.88 -17.69
C VAL A 154 -8.36 -8.22 -18.56
N VAL A 155 -8.32 -6.90 -18.73
CA VAL A 155 -9.39 -6.14 -19.37
C VAL A 155 -9.10 -5.89 -20.85
N ARG A 156 -7.90 -5.41 -21.18
CA ARG A 156 -7.55 -5.01 -22.56
C ARG A 156 -7.20 -6.21 -23.43
N ARG A 157 -6.27 -7.05 -22.97
CA ARG A 157 -5.84 -8.27 -23.69
C ARG A 157 -6.74 -9.47 -23.44
N ARG A 158 -7.61 -9.42 -22.42
CA ARG A 158 -8.55 -10.50 -22.04
C ARG A 158 -7.88 -11.86 -21.93
N GLN A 159 -6.69 -11.89 -21.35
CA GLN A 159 -5.92 -13.11 -21.15
C GLN A 159 -6.64 -13.98 -20.11
N VAL A 160 -7.13 -15.15 -20.52
CA VAL A 160 -7.92 -16.04 -19.64
C VAL A 160 -7.10 -16.46 -18.41
N TRP A 161 -5.81 -16.76 -18.60
CA TRP A 161 -4.90 -17.12 -17.50
C TRP A 161 -4.69 -15.98 -16.50
N ALA A 162 -4.78 -14.71 -16.93
CA ALA A 162 -4.51 -13.55 -16.07
C ALA A 162 -5.58 -13.40 -14.99
N LEU A 163 -6.84 -13.74 -15.28
CA LEU A 163 -7.90 -13.74 -14.28
C LEU A 163 -7.66 -14.81 -13.20
N HIS A 164 -7.23 -16.01 -13.60
CA HIS A 164 -6.86 -17.07 -12.67
C HIS A 164 -5.66 -16.67 -11.81
N ALA A 165 -4.63 -16.09 -12.43
CA ALA A 165 -3.47 -15.56 -11.71
C ALA A 165 -3.88 -14.49 -10.68
N CYS A 166 -4.77 -13.55 -11.05
CA CYS A 166 -5.27 -12.55 -10.12
C CYS A 166 -6.00 -13.17 -8.92
N ARG A 167 -6.81 -14.20 -9.14
CA ARG A 167 -7.52 -14.91 -8.06
C ARG A 167 -6.56 -15.66 -7.12
N ILE A 168 -5.55 -16.32 -7.68
CA ILE A 168 -4.52 -17.04 -6.91
C ILE A 168 -3.71 -16.05 -6.06
N LEU A 169 -3.22 -14.97 -6.68
CA LEU A 169 -2.48 -13.91 -5.98
C LEU A 169 -3.34 -13.27 -4.89
N SER A 170 -4.62 -13.02 -5.17
CA SER A 170 -5.54 -12.47 -4.17
C SER A 170 -5.71 -13.41 -2.96
N ALA A 171 -5.85 -14.72 -3.20
CA ALA A 171 -5.94 -15.70 -2.11
C ALA A 171 -4.66 -15.74 -1.26
N TRP A 172 -3.48 -15.63 -1.88
CA TRP A 172 -2.21 -15.54 -1.16
C TRP A 172 -2.11 -14.26 -0.33
N VAL A 173 -2.48 -13.11 -0.90
CA VAL A 173 -2.49 -11.83 -0.18
C VAL A 173 -3.44 -11.90 1.01
N ILE A 174 -4.66 -12.44 0.85
CA ILE A 174 -5.61 -12.62 1.95
C ILE A 174 -4.99 -13.50 3.04
N ALA A 175 -4.43 -14.65 2.69
CA ALA A 175 -3.85 -15.58 3.64
C ALA A 175 -2.69 -14.94 4.43
N ILE A 176 -1.74 -14.31 3.74
CA ILE A 176 -0.60 -13.64 4.36
C ILE A 176 -1.07 -12.49 5.25
N ALA A 177 -1.99 -11.65 4.74
CA ALA A 177 -2.52 -10.51 5.50
C ALA A 177 -3.24 -10.97 6.77
N LEU A 178 -4.06 -12.02 6.72
CA LEU A 178 -4.75 -12.54 7.90
C LEU A 178 -3.79 -13.16 8.92
N LEU A 179 -2.74 -13.85 8.47
CA LEU A 179 -1.70 -14.39 9.36
C LEU A 179 -0.93 -13.27 10.07
N LEU A 180 -0.51 -12.24 9.34
CA LEU A 180 0.19 -11.09 9.90
C LEU A 180 -0.72 -10.22 10.77
N LEU A 181 -2.00 -10.07 10.42
CA LEU A 181 -3.00 -9.40 11.24
C LEU A 181 -3.20 -10.11 12.58
N ALA A 182 -3.32 -11.45 12.55
CA ALA A 182 -3.43 -12.26 13.76
C ALA A 182 -2.16 -12.21 14.62
N TYR A 183 -1.01 -11.91 14.03
CA TYR A 183 0.24 -11.68 14.76
C TYR A 183 0.30 -10.25 15.35
N ALA A 184 -0.11 -9.24 14.60
CA ALA A 184 -0.10 -7.83 15.01
C ALA A 184 -1.06 -7.52 16.19
N TRP A 185 -2.06 -8.37 16.42
CA TRP A 185 -3.02 -8.23 17.53
C TRP A 185 -2.73 -9.14 18.74
N ARG A 186 -1.56 -9.78 18.80
CA ARG A 186 -1.10 -10.49 20.00
C ARG A 186 -0.32 -9.58 20.92
#